data_AF-A0A971DXK9-F1
#
_entry.id   AF-A0A971DXK9-F1
#
_cell.length_a   1.000
_cell.length_b   1.000
_cell.length_c   1.000
_cell.angle_alpha   90.00
_cell.angle_beta   90.00
_cell.angle_gamma   90.00
#
_symmetry.space_group_name_H-M   'P 1'
#
loop_
_entity.id
_entity.type
_entity.pdbx_description
1 polymer ?
#
loop_
_entity_poly.entity_id
_entity_poly.type
_entity_poly.pdbx_seq_one_letter_code
_entity_poly.pdbx_strand_id
1 'polypeptide(L)'
;MKTIKFTVILSLIVCLTLSASAQLGNIKSIGKKVVNSAEKAVTSQSDQNQSNAAKGDQSEVSTPTSAVSLQVLYVSKTKGNNKNDGSQATPLKEIDKAIELSSPGGEIRVAGGRYSGTLNVGFFVSDKPVRIFGSFDEDFSAQDIVVHPTLLQPDNESARSNRKCVMQFTNDVAGTVLDHLVFDGGERNAYHATEGIIEGIEGGRLLPPTEKPPVANPTVGEPLLQFVSATTGGDVTVQNCVFTNGASFALQAGHRSGKFTVK
;
A
#
# COMPACT_ATOMS: atom_id res chain seq x y z
N MET A 1 -11.88 46.71 -49.00
CA MET A 1 -11.48 47.86 -48.16
C MET A 1 -11.92 47.59 -46.73
N LYS A 2 -11.12 48.05 -45.76
CA LYS A 2 -11.28 48.03 -44.29
C LYS A 2 -10.56 46.87 -43.57
N THR A 3 -9.41 47.29 -43.06
CA THR A 3 -8.51 46.71 -42.07
C THR A 3 -9.19 46.40 -40.74
N ILE A 4 -8.88 45.24 -40.14
CA ILE A 4 -9.11 44.99 -38.70
C ILE A 4 -7.75 44.67 -38.09
N LYS A 5 -7.32 45.55 -37.18
CA LYS A 5 -6.07 45.46 -36.42
C LYS A 5 -6.25 44.48 -35.27
N PHE A 6 -5.41 43.47 -35.18
CA PHE A 6 -5.27 42.61 -34.01
C PHE A 6 -4.31 43.29 -33.02
N THR A 7 -4.85 43.80 -31.91
CA THR A 7 -4.04 44.29 -30.80
C THR A 7 -3.76 43.12 -29.86
N VAL A 8 -2.51 42.63 -29.86
CA VAL A 8 -2.00 41.67 -28.87
C VAL A 8 -1.61 42.46 -27.62
N ILE A 9 -2.33 42.28 -26.52
CA ILE A 9 -1.91 42.76 -25.19
C ILE A 9 -1.00 41.68 -24.60
N LEU A 10 0.31 41.95 -24.61
CA LEU A 10 1.33 41.17 -23.94
C LEU A 10 1.37 41.58 -22.46
N SER A 11 0.72 40.81 -21.59
CA SER A 11 0.88 40.97 -20.13
C SER A 11 2.16 40.27 -19.70
N LEU A 12 3.18 41.08 -19.41
CA LEU A 12 4.45 40.67 -18.83
C LEU A 12 4.27 40.52 -17.30
N ILE A 13 4.10 39.30 -16.80
CA ILE A 13 4.20 39.01 -15.36
C ILE A 13 5.59 38.42 -15.10
N VAL A 14 6.47 39.28 -14.62
CA VAL A 14 7.72 38.92 -13.96
C VAL A 14 7.37 38.48 -12.54
N CYS A 15 7.50 37.19 -12.24
CA CYS A 15 7.50 36.70 -10.86
C CYS A 15 8.91 36.20 -10.52
N LEU A 16 9.51 36.92 -9.58
CA LEU A 16 10.82 36.70 -8.97
C LEU A 16 10.89 35.33 -8.31
N THR A 17 11.94 34.58 -8.63
CA THR A 17 12.35 33.36 -7.94
C THR A 17 13.00 33.73 -6.61
N LEU A 18 12.38 33.36 -5.48
CA LEU A 18 13.07 33.27 -4.19
C LEU A 18 13.48 31.81 -3.95
N SER A 19 14.79 31.58 -4.01
CA SER A 19 15.44 30.34 -3.62
C SER A 19 15.45 30.26 -2.09
N ALA A 20 14.64 29.38 -1.51
CA ALA A 20 14.74 29.02 -0.10
C ALA A 20 15.73 27.85 0.05
N SER A 21 16.97 28.18 0.38
CA SER A 21 18.02 27.22 0.75
C SER A 21 17.75 26.69 2.16
N ALA A 22 17.19 25.48 2.29
CA ALA A 22 17.15 24.77 3.57
C ALA A 22 18.56 24.23 3.87
N GLN A 23 19.21 24.79 4.89
CA GLN A 23 20.52 24.39 5.37
C GLN A 23 20.46 22.98 5.99
N LEU A 24 21.32 22.08 5.52
CA LEU A 24 21.55 20.75 6.09
C LEU A 24 22.30 20.90 7.43
N GLY A 25 21.57 20.85 8.54
CA GLY A 25 22.12 20.89 9.90
C GLY A 25 22.64 19.53 10.38
N ASN A 26 23.97 19.37 10.37
CA ASN A 26 24.79 18.65 11.34
C ASN A 26 24.25 17.31 11.95
N ILE A 27 24.36 16.20 11.20
CA ILE A 27 24.01 14.82 11.62
C ILE A 27 25.01 14.18 12.62
N LYS A 28 26.07 14.88 13.02
CA LYS A 28 27.14 14.30 13.87
C LYS A 28 26.85 14.23 15.39
N SER A 29 25.68 14.64 15.86
CA SER A 29 25.34 14.61 17.30
C SER A 29 24.41 13.47 17.75
N ILE A 30 23.82 12.70 16.81
CA ILE A 30 22.90 11.60 17.12
C ILE A 30 23.66 10.30 17.51
N GLY A 31 24.89 10.11 17.00
CA GLY A 31 25.71 8.93 17.29
C GLY A 31 26.26 8.84 18.72
N LYS A 32 26.13 9.89 19.53
CA LYS A 32 26.68 9.93 20.90
C LYS A 32 25.65 9.70 22.01
N LYS A 33 24.35 9.61 21.66
CA LYS A 33 23.26 9.36 22.61
C LYS A 33 22.80 7.90 22.69
N VAL A 34 23.27 7.04 21.78
CA VAL A 34 22.88 5.61 21.72
C VAL A 34 23.88 4.68 22.42
N VAL A 35 25.10 5.15 22.73
CA VAL A 35 26.17 4.31 23.30
C VAL A 35 26.16 4.23 24.83
N ASN A 36 25.33 5.03 25.53
CA ASN A 36 25.34 5.11 27.00
C ASN A 36 24.18 4.37 27.70
N SER A 37 23.37 3.57 26.99
CA SER A 37 22.21 2.88 27.58
C SER A 37 22.30 1.34 27.54
N ALA A 38 23.46 0.80 27.18
CA ALA A 38 23.69 -0.64 27.10
C ALA A 38 24.91 -1.09 27.91
N GLU A 39 25.02 -0.66 29.18
CA GLU A 39 26.02 -1.20 30.10
C GLU A 39 25.71 -0.80 31.56
N LYS A 40 24.67 -1.40 32.15
CA LYS A 40 24.54 -1.59 33.61
C LYS A 40 23.26 -2.36 33.96
N ALA A 41 23.35 -3.69 33.96
CA ALA A 41 22.60 -4.54 34.88
C ALA A 41 23.19 -5.97 34.91
N VAL A 42 24.25 -6.13 35.71
CA VAL A 42 24.45 -7.20 36.72
C VAL A 42 24.37 -8.66 36.24
N THR A 43 25.50 -9.31 35.97
CA THR A 43 26.31 -10.12 36.92
C THR A 43 25.59 -11.37 37.42
N SER A 44 25.92 -12.50 36.79
CA SER A 44 25.63 -13.86 37.27
C SER A 44 26.61 -14.24 38.37
N GLN A 45 26.10 -14.73 39.50
CA GLN A 45 26.78 -15.71 40.35
C GLN A 45 25.79 -16.81 40.72
N SER A 46 26.33 -18.02 40.65
CA SER A 46 25.79 -19.34 40.96
C SER A 46 25.55 -19.57 42.45
N ASP A 47 24.57 -20.40 42.80
CA ASP A 47 24.78 -21.61 43.60
C ASP A 47 23.54 -22.54 43.60
N GLN A 48 23.83 -23.83 43.76
CA GLN A 48 22.94 -24.99 43.57
C GLN A 48 21.98 -25.23 44.75
N ASN A 49 20.83 -25.90 44.51
CA ASN A 49 20.66 -27.34 44.84
C ASN A 49 19.24 -27.87 44.48
N GLN A 50 19.17 -29.17 44.18
CA GLN A 50 18.02 -29.96 43.74
C GLN A 50 16.93 -30.16 44.82
N SER A 51 15.66 -30.33 44.42
CA SER A 51 14.94 -31.63 44.49
C SER A 51 13.44 -31.55 44.13
N ASN A 52 13.06 -32.44 43.21
CA ASN A 52 11.86 -33.27 43.08
C ASN A 52 10.40 -32.76 43.32
N ALA A 53 9.59 -33.16 42.34
CA ALA A 53 8.28 -33.83 42.41
C ALA A 53 7.03 -33.03 41.98
N ALA A 54 6.29 -33.68 41.09
CA ALA A 54 5.10 -33.25 40.38
C ALA A 54 3.86 -33.06 41.27
N LYS A 55 2.99 -32.11 40.91
CA LYS A 55 1.55 -32.34 40.59
C LYS A 55 0.94 -31.06 40.05
N GLY A 56 0.11 -31.18 39.02
CA GLY A 56 -0.58 -30.06 38.40
C GLY A 56 -1.72 -29.50 39.26
N ASP A 57 -2.06 -28.25 38.98
CA ASP A 57 -3.45 -27.79 38.95
C ASP A 57 -3.57 -26.55 38.05
N GLN A 58 -4.70 -26.46 37.38
CA GLN A 58 -5.11 -25.37 36.52
C GLN A 58 -5.43 -24.13 37.38
N SER A 59 -4.97 -22.96 36.96
CA SER A 59 -5.58 -21.70 37.39
C SER A 59 -5.39 -20.69 36.27
N GLU A 60 -6.51 -20.41 35.60
CA GLU A 60 -6.65 -19.41 34.55
C GLU A 60 -6.21 -18.04 35.06
N VAL A 61 -5.14 -17.51 34.49
CA VAL A 61 -4.78 -16.10 34.63
C VAL A 61 -5.54 -15.34 33.55
N SER A 62 -6.73 -14.87 33.89
CA SER A 62 -7.47 -13.90 33.08
C SER A 62 -6.79 -12.54 33.17
N THR A 63 -5.89 -12.25 32.23
CA THR A 63 -5.39 -10.90 31.98
C THR A 63 -6.46 -10.09 31.24
N PRO A 64 -6.79 -8.88 31.70
CA PRO A 64 -7.67 -8.00 30.94
C PRO A 64 -6.89 -7.53 29.72
N THR A 65 -7.23 -8.05 28.54
CA THR A 65 -6.80 -7.45 27.28
C THR A 65 -7.58 -6.15 27.15
N SER A 66 -6.99 -5.04 27.60
CA SER A 66 -7.42 -3.71 27.20
C SER A 66 -7.44 -3.69 25.67
N ALA A 67 -8.64 -3.68 25.10
CA ALA A 67 -8.83 -3.52 23.66
C ALA A 67 -8.22 -2.18 23.27
N VAL A 68 -7.00 -2.23 22.72
CA VAL A 68 -6.40 -1.06 22.08
C VAL A 68 -7.36 -0.68 20.96
N SER A 69 -8.02 0.47 21.07
CA SER A 69 -8.83 0.97 19.97
C SER A 69 -7.87 1.25 18.82
N LEU A 70 -7.82 0.34 17.85
CA LEU A 70 -7.00 0.50 16.67
C LEU A 70 -7.52 1.71 15.91
N GLN A 71 -6.60 2.59 15.51
CA GLN A 71 -6.90 3.75 14.68
C GLN A 71 -7.64 3.30 13.42
N VAL A 72 -8.76 3.97 13.09
CA VAL A 72 -9.51 3.74 11.86
C VAL A 72 -9.37 4.96 10.97
N LEU A 73 -8.86 4.75 9.76
CA LEU A 73 -8.77 5.76 8.71
C LEU A 73 -9.72 5.44 7.56
N TYR A 74 -10.27 6.49 6.95
CA TYR A 74 -11.26 6.40 5.89
C TYR A 74 -10.70 7.00 4.61
N VAL A 75 -10.94 6.34 3.48
CA VAL A 75 -10.43 6.74 2.16
C VAL A 75 -11.59 6.78 1.16
N SER A 76 -11.76 7.92 0.48
CA SER A 76 -12.73 8.08 -0.61
C SER A 76 -12.12 8.90 -1.73
N LYS A 77 -12.19 8.42 -2.98
CA LYS A 77 -11.78 9.20 -4.14
C LYS A 77 -12.63 10.44 -4.36
N THR A 78 -13.92 10.32 -4.06
CA THR A 78 -14.94 11.34 -4.37
C THR A 78 -14.98 12.44 -3.31
N LYS A 79 -14.98 12.04 -2.03
CA LYS A 79 -15.13 12.96 -0.89
C LYS A 79 -13.79 13.30 -0.20
N GLY A 80 -12.72 12.56 -0.48
CA GLY A 80 -11.48 12.65 0.26
C GLY A 80 -10.48 13.71 -0.20
N ASN A 81 -9.60 14.09 0.71
CA ASN A 81 -8.43 14.94 0.45
C ASN A 81 -7.24 14.47 1.28
N ASN A 82 -6.05 14.34 0.70
CA ASN A 82 -4.84 13.90 1.42
C ASN A 82 -4.32 14.89 2.47
N LYS A 83 -4.93 16.07 2.59
CA LYS A 83 -4.70 17.02 3.69
C LYS A 83 -5.63 16.79 4.89
N ASN A 84 -6.66 15.94 4.75
CA ASN A 84 -7.57 15.64 5.84
C ASN A 84 -6.92 14.74 6.89
N ASP A 85 -7.57 14.60 8.04
CA ASP A 85 -7.13 13.75 9.15
C ASP A 85 -7.42 12.25 8.94
N GLY A 86 -8.28 11.92 7.97
CA GLY A 86 -8.68 10.56 7.67
C GLY A 86 -9.81 10.02 8.55
N SER A 87 -10.51 10.88 9.29
CA SER A 87 -11.78 10.50 9.92
C SER A 87 -12.86 10.21 8.87
N GLN A 88 -13.96 9.56 9.27
CA GLN A 88 -15.08 9.29 8.37
C GLN A 88 -15.71 10.58 7.81
N ALA A 89 -15.74 11.64 8.62
CA ALA A 89 -16.29 12.94 8.22
C ALA A 89 -15.35 13.68 7.23
N THR A 90 -14.04 13.49 7.38
CA THR A 90 -13.01 14.09 6.52
C THR A 90 -12.03 13.01 6.03
N PRO A 91 -12.44 12.18 5.05
CA PRO A 91 -11.63 11.04 4.60
C PRO A 91 -10.40 11.49 3.82
N LEU A 92 -9.38 10.64 3.75
CA LEU A 92 -8.24 10.79 2.86
C LEU A 92 -8.63 10.47 1.42
N LYS A 93 -7.85 10.96 0.45
CA LYS A 93 -8.13 10.68 -0.98
C LYS A 93 -7.47 9.39 -1.46
N GLU A 94 -6.27 9.09 -0.97
CA GLU A 94 -5.43 8.01 -1.47
C GLU A 94 -5.07 6.99 -0.40
N ILE A 95 -4.97 5.72 -0.80
CA ILE A 95 -4.66 4.59 0.08
C ILE A 95 -3.21 4.67 0.60
N ASP A 96 -2.25 5.09 -0.24
CA ASP A 96 -0.86 5.26 0.18
C ASP A 96 -0.71 6.31 1.29
N LYS A 97 -1.51 7.39 1.25
CA LYS A 97 -1.56 8.37 2.32
C LYS A 97 -2.15 7.80 3.61
N ALA A 98 -3.19 6.95 3.50
CA ALA A 98 -3.75 6.27 4.66
C ALA A 98 -2.76 5.28 5.28
N ILE A 99 -2.01 4.54 4.47
CA ILE A 99 -0.92 3.67 4.94
C ILE A 99 0.14 4.50 5.68
N GLU A 100 0.56 5.63 5.12
CA GLU A 100 1.52 6.54 5.76
C GLU A 100 1.06 6.95 7.16
N LEU A 101 -0.19 7.42 7.29
CA LEU A 101 -0.76 7.93 8.54
C LEU A 101 -1.21 6.85 9.54
N SER A 102 -1.40 5.62 9.08
CA SER A 102 -1.85 4.52 9.94
C SER A 102 -0.80 4.14 10.98
N SER A 103 -1.25 3.87 12.19
CA SER A 103 -0.46 3.13 13.18
C SER A 103 -0.24 1.68 12.68
N PRO A 104 0.84 0.98 13.09
CA PRO A 104 1.00 -0.45 12.83
C PRO A 104 -0.23 -1.23 13.32
N GLY A 105 -0.79 -2.07 12.44
CA GLY A 105 -2.03 -2.83 12.69
C GLY A 105 -3.32 -2.01 12.58
N GLY A 106 -3.24 -0.72 12.23
CA GLY A 106 -4.40 0.16 12.07
C GLY A 106 -5.34 -0.29 10.94
N GLU A 107 -6.59 0.14 11.05
CA GLU A 107 -7.66 -0.17 10.11
C GLU A 107 -7.82 0.95 9.09
N ILE A 108 -7.94 0.58 7.82
CA ILE A 108 -8.18 1.49 6.70
C ILE A 108 -9.44 1.00 5.97
N ARG A 109 -10.48 1.83 5.94
CA ARG A 109 -11.71 1.57 5.19
C ARG A 109 -11.71 2.38 3.90
N VAL A 110 -11.91 1.72 2.77
CA VAL A 110 -11.80 2.33 1.44
C VAL A 110 -13.13 2.23 0.72
N ALA A 111 -13.66 3.36 0.30
CA ALA A 111 -14.84 3.43 -0.54
C ALA A 111 -14.57 2.82 -1.92
N GLY A 112 -15.62 2.41 -2.61
CA GLY A 112 -15.56 1.98 -4.00
C GLY A 112 -14.99 3.07 -4.90
N GLY A 113 -14.22 2.65 -5.90
CA GLY A 113 -13.54 3.56 -6.81
C GLY A 113 -12.20 3.01 -7.27
N ARG A 114 -11.55 3.76 -8.16
CA ARG A 114 -10.27 3.39 -8.74
C ARG A 114 -9.11 4.11 -8.08
N TYR A 115 -8.10 3.33 -7.68
CA TYR A 115 -6.92 3.79 -6.96
C TYR A 115 -5.66 3.31 -7.67
N SER A 116 -4.75 4.25 -7.91
CA SER A 116 -3.48 4.03 -8.62
C SER A 116 -2.28 4.67 -7.89
N GLY A 117 -2.47 5.04 -6.62
CA GLY A 117 -1.51 5.77 -5.80
C GLY A 117 -1.59 7.29 -6.00
N THR A 118 -1.00 8.03 -5.07
CA THR A 118 -0.90 9.49 -5.14
C THR A 118 -0.21 9.89 -6.45
N LEU A 119 -0.80 10.84 -7.18
CA LEU A 119 -0.30 11.29 -8.50
C LEU A 119 -0.18 10.17 -9.55
N ASN A 120 -0.98 9.09 -9.44
CA ASN A 120 -0.98 7.95 -10.35
C ASN A 120 0.39 7.26 -10.48
N VAL A 121 1.14 7.18 -9.38
CA VAL A 121 2.47 6.54 -9.37
C VAL A 121 2.45 5.05 -9.74
N GLY A 122 1.30 4.40 -9.67
CA GLY A 122 1.08 3.05 -10.19
C GLY A 122 1.30 1.91 -9.21
N PHE A 123 1.54 2.20 -7.94
CA PHE A 123 1.80 1.20 -6.91
C PHE A 123 1.50 1.73 -5.49
N PHE A 124 1.39 0.81 -4.54
CA PHE A 124 1.26 1.06 -3.11
C PHE A 124 2.36 0.29 -2.35
N VAL A 125 2.89 0.88 -1.28
CA VAL A 125 3.87 0.21 -0.41
C VAL A 125 3.45 0.37 1.04
N SER A 126 3.49 -0.72 1.79
CA SER A 126 3.41 -0.71 3.24
C SER A 126 4.68 -1.29 3.85
N ASP A 127 5.29 -0.56 4.77
CA ASP A 127 6.46 -0.97 5.57
C ASP A 127 6.07 -1.40 6.99
N LYS A 128 4.77 -1.58 7.24
CA LYS A 128 4.18 -1.96 8.51
C LYS A 128 2.91 -2.78 8.28
N PRO A 129 2.43 -3.56 9.28
CA PRO A 129 1.15 -4.22 9.15
C PRO A 129 0.03 -3.20 9.08
N VAL A 130 -0.95 -3.45 8.21
CA VAL A 130 -2.19 -2.65 8.08
C VAL A 130 -3.35 -3.59 7.79
N ARG A 131 -4.55 -3.16 8.15
CA ARG A 131 -5.79 -3.88 7.86
C ARG A 131 -6.63 -3.04 6.90
N ILE A 132 -6.63 -3.40 5.62
CA ILE A 132 -7.34 -2.66 4.57
C ILE A 132 -8.61 -3.41 4.20
N PHE A 133 -9.74 -2.73 4.38
CA PHE A 133 -11.07 -3.20 4.01
C PHE A 133 -11.60 -2.30 2.89
N GLY A 134 -11.71 -2.87 1.71
CA GLY A 134 -12.21 -2.19 0.52
C GLY A 134 -13.71 -2.36 0.33
N SER A 135 -14.16 -1.72 -0.72
CA SER A 135 -15.48 -1.82 -1.31
C SER A 135 -16.64 -1.35 -0.43
N PHE A 136 -16.42 -0.26 0.31
CA PHE A 136 -17.48 0.44 1.01
C PHE A 136 -18.27 1.36 0.08
N ASP A 137 -19.53 1.63 0.42
CA ASP A 137 -20.23 2.80 -0.09
C ASP A 137 -19.56 4.11 0.39
N GLU A 138 -19.98 5.24 -0.18
CA GLU A 138 -19.38 6.55 0.11
C GLU A 138 -19.68 7.08 1.53
N ASP A 139 -20.58 6.45 2.26
CA ASP A 139 -20.89 6.77 3.66
C ASP A 139 -20.28 5.74 4.63
N PHE A 140 -19.57 4.72 4.13
CA PHE A 140 -18.95 3.63 4.89
C PHE A 140 -19.93 2.84 5.76
N SER A 141 -21.17 2.73 5.31
CA SER A 141 -22.28 2.05 5.97
C SER A 141 -22.50 0.62 5.47
N ALA A 142 -22.12 0.33 4.22
CA ALA A 142 -22.25 -0.98 3.59
C ALA A 142 -20.97 -1.36 2.85
N GLN A 143 -20.61 -2.64 2.91
CA GLN A 143 -19.47 -3.22 2.20
C GLN A 143 -19.98 -4.23 1.16
N ASP A 144 -19.73 -3.95 -0.11
CA ASP A 144 -20.14 -4.82 -1.21
C ASP A 144 -19.20 -4.63 -2.42
N ILE A 145 -18.41 -5.65 -2.73
CA ILE A 145 -17.44 -5.63 -3.84
C ILE A 145 -18.10 -5.62 -5.22
N VAL A 146 -19.34 -6.07 -5.35
CA VAL A 146 -20.08 -6.07 -6.61
C VAL A 146 -20.64 -4.68 -6.89
N VAL A 147 -21.14 -3.99 -5.87
CA VAL A 147 -21.78 -2.67 -6.03
C VAL A 147 -20.77 -1.52 -5.95
N HIS A 148 -19.75 -1.65 -5.09
CA HIS A 148 -18.81 -0.57 -4.79
C HIS A 148 -17.35 -1.05 -4.89
N PRO A 149 -16.88 -1.64 -6.00
CA PRO A 149 -15.53 -2.23 -6.04
C PRO A 149 -14.42 -1.20 -5.76
N THR A 150 -13.53 -1.50 -4.81
CA THR A 150 -12.25 -0.79 -4.66
C THR A 150 -11.22 -1.41 -5.61
N LEU A 151 -11.01 -0.76 -6.75
CA LEU A 151 -10.11 -1.18 -7.83
C LEU A 151 -8.70 -0.63 -7.59
N LEU A 152 -7.75 -1.50 -7.28
CA LEU A 152 -6.31 -1.24 -7.35
C LEU A 152 -5.86 -1.50 -8.80
N GLN A 153 -6.09 -0.51 -9.65
CA GLN A 153 -5.99 -0.62 -11.11
C GLN A 153 -5.17 0.57 -11.66
N PRO A 154 -3.84 0.48 -11.67
CA PRO A 154 -2.99 1.48 -12.31
C PRO A 154 -3.09 1.43 -13.85
N ASP A 155 -2.71 2.50 -14.53
CA ASP A 155 -2.67 2.58 -16.00
C ASP A 155 -1.28 2.24 -16.57
N ASN A 156 -1.17 2.03 -17.88
CA ASN A 156 0.08 1.68 -18.52
C ASN A 156 1.13 2.82 -18.47
N GLU A 157 0.68 4.08 -18.40
CA GLU A 157 1.58 5.24 -18.29
C GLU A 157 2.35 5.23 -16.97
N SER A 158 1.71 4.82 -15.87
CA SER A 158 2.39 4.66 -14.57
C SER A 158 3.56 3.67 -14.63
N ALA A 159 3.50 2.67 -15.52
CA ALA A 159 4.55 1.70 -15.74
C ALA A 159 5.74 2.26 -16.55
N ARG A 160 5.66 3.46 -17.13
CA ARG A 160 6.80 4.09 -17.82
C ARG A 160 7.96 4.39 -16.87
N SER A 161 7.65 4.88 -15.67
CA SER A 161 8.66 5.31 -14.69
C SER A 161 8.75 4.41 -13.46
N ASN A 162 7.68 3.67 -13.13
CA ASN A 162 7.60 2.91 -11.88
C ASN A 162 7.05 1.49 -12.12
N ARG A 163 7.87 0.62 -12.72
CA ARG A 163 7.56 -0.81 -12.90
C ARG A 163 7.75 -1.57 -11.58
N LYS A 164 6.82 -1.35 -10.65
CA LYS A 164 6.72 -2.09 -9.39
C LYS A 164 5.49 -2.99 -9.37
N CYS A 165 5.44 -3.91 -8.41
CA CYS A 165 4.22 -4.58 -7.98
C CYS A 165 3.09 -3.57 -7.68
N VAL A 166 1.82 -3.93 -7.93
CA VAL A 166 0.68 -3.03 -7.66
C VAL A 166 0.58 -2.71 -6.16
N MET A 167 0.72 -3.69 -5.28
CA MET A 167 0.82 -3.46 -3.83
C MET A 167 1.89 -4.33 -3.19
N GLN A 168 2.78 -3.71 -2.42
CA GLN A 168 3.92 -4.38 -1.80
C GLN A 168 3.96 -4.17 -0.29
N PHE A 169 4.24 -5.24 0.46
CA PHE A 169 4.62 -5.22 1.86
C PHE A 169 6.12 -5.51 1.99
N THR A 170 6.85 -4.64 2.67
CA THR A 170 8.33 -4.66 2.66
C THR A 170 8.99 -5.05 3.98
N ASN A 171 8.24 -5.07 5.09
CA ASN A 171 8.79 -5.27 6.43
C ASN A 171 7.85 -6.12 7.31
N ASP A 172 7.57 -5.73 8.55
CA ASP A 172 6.67 -6.47 9.44
C ASP A 172 5.25 -6.56 8.86
N VAL A 173 4.68 -7.75 8.93
CA VAL A 173 3.36 -8.08 8.35
C VAL A 173 2.41 -8.69 9.38
N ALA A 174 2.80 -8.78 10.65
CA ALA A 174 2.01 -9.39 11.70
C ALA A 174 0.64 -8.71 11.89
N GLY A 175 -0.43 -9.46 11.63
CA GLY A 175 -1.80 -8.97 11.73
C GLY A 175 -2.30 -8.21 10.49
N THR A 176 -1.58 -8.29 9.37
CA THR A 176 -2.03 -7.71 8.10
C THR A 176 -3.31 -8.38 7.62
N VAL A 177 -4.29 -7.56 7.24
CA VAL A 177 -5.55 -8.03 6.62
C VAL A 177 -5.79 -7.25 5.35
N LEU A 178 -6.08 -7.94 4.25
CA LEU A 178 -6.56 -7.36 3.01
C LEU A 178 -7.91 -8.00 2.72
N ASP A 179 -8.95 -7.18 2.60
CA ASP A 179 -10.33 -7.63 2.51
C ASP A 179 -11.14 -6.81 1.49
N HIS A 180 -11.91 -7.47 0.63
CA HIS A 180 -12.77 -6.84 -0.40
C HIS A 180 -12.04 -5.83 -1.32
N LEU A 181 -10.83 -6.18 -1.78
CA LEU A 181 -10.07 -5.40 -2.75
C LEU A 181 -10.06 -6.10 -4.12
N VAL A 182 -10.11 -5.31 -5.19
CA VAL A 182 -9.93 -5.81 -6.56
C VAL A 182 -8.57 -5.39 -7.07
N PHE A 183 -7.65 -6.34 -7.20
CA PHE A 183 -6.36 -6.14 -7.84
C PHE A 183 -6.51 -6.43 -9.33
N ASP A 184 -6.31 -5.40 -10.16
CA ASP A 184 -6.50 -5.52 -11.60
C ASP A 184 -5.31 -4.92 -12.37
N GLY A 185 -4.59 -5.79 -13.08
CA GLY A 185 -3.46 -5.41 -13.93
C GLY A 185 -3.83 -4.99 -15.35
N GLY A 186 -5.11 -5.09 -15.73
CA GLY A 186 -5.58 -4.99 -17.12
C GLY A 186 -5.12 -3.72 -17.79
N GLU A 187 -5.53 -2.57 -17.27
CA GLU A 187 -5.14 -1.28 -17.87
C GLU A 187 -3.67 -0.91 -17.70
N ARG A 188 -2.95 -1.64 -16.85
CA ARG A 188 -1.52 -1.45 -16.67
C ARG A 188 -0.68 -2.25 -17.67
N ASN A 189 -1.21 -3.37 -18.15
CA ASN A 189 -0.52 -4.23 -19.10
C ASN A 189 -0.42 -3.58 -20.49
N ALA A 190 0.46 -4.15 -21.30
CA ALA A 190 0.56 -3.85 -22.72
C ALA A 190 0.02 -5.04 -23.50
N TYR A 191 -0.78 -4.78 -24.54
CA TYR A 191 -1.40 -5.79 -25.38
C TYR A 191 -1.09 -5.56 -26.85
N HIS A 192 -0.94 -6.65 -27.62
CA HIS A 192 -0.64 -6.56 -29.05
C HIS A 192 -1.88 -6.07 -29.79
N ALA A 193 -1.71 -5.14 -30.73
CA ALA A 193 -2.84 -4.50 -31.42
C ALA A 193 -3.58 -5.45 -32.39
N THR A 194 -2.88 -6.46 -32.93
CA THR A 194 -3.40 -7.31 -34.01
C THR A 194 -3.19 -8.81 -33.84
N GLU A 195 -2.49 -9.25 -32.80
CA GLU A 195 -2.16 -10.68 -32.61
C GLU A 195 -2.83 -11.19 -31.34
N GLY A 196 -3.33 -12.42 -31.38
CA GLY A 196 -4.08 -12.99 -30.26
C GLY A 196 -5.41 -12.28 -30.00
N ILE A 197 -6.03 -11.71 -31.04
CA ILE A 197 -7.35 -11.07 -30.95
C ILE A 197 -8.42 -12.14 -30.78
N ILE A 198 -9.32 -11.92 -29.83
CA ILE A 198 -10.48 -12.78 -29.55
C ILE A 198 -11.74 -11.93 -29.72
N GLU A 199 -12.72 -12.45 -30.46
CA GLU A 199 -14.00 -11.77 -30.66
C GLU A 199 -14.68 -11.46 -29.31
N GLY A 200 -15.06 -10.19 -29.12
CA GLY A 200 -15.71 -9.72 -27.90
C GLY A 200 -14.76 -9.38 -26.74
N ILE A 201 -13.44 -9.51 -26.91
CA ILE A 201 -12.43 -9.11 -25.91
C ILE A 201 -11.61 -7.94 -26.44
N GLU A 202 -11.46 -6.90 -25.62
CA GLU A 202 -10.62 -5.76 -25.96
C GLU A 202 -9.12 -6.13 -25.87
N GLY A 203 -8.37 -5.78 -26.93
CA GLY A 203 -6.93 -6.04 -27.01
C GLY A 203 -6.56 -7.43 -27.53
N GLY A 204 -5.28 -7.61 -27.81
CA GLY A 204 -4.70 -8.89 -28.22
C GLY A 204 -3.98 -9.61 -27.09
N ARG A 205 -3.04 -10.50 -27.44
CA ARG A 205 -2.16 -11.15 -26.46
C ARG A 205 -1.33 -10.12 -25.68
N LEU A 206 -0.89 -10.49 -24.47
CA LEU A 206 0.07 -9.69 -23.71
C LEU A 206 1.36 -9.44 -24.53
N LEU A 207 1.90 -8.23 -24.43
CA LEU A 207 3.18 -7.84 -25.00
C LEU A 207 4.31 -8.05 -23.99
N PRO A 208 5.32 -8.88 -24.28
CA PRO A 208 6.53 -8.97 -23.47
C PRO A 208 7.49 -7.81 -23.76
N PRO A 209 8.35 -7.43 -22.79
CA PRO A 209 9.38 -6.39 -22.97
C PRO A 209 10.35 -6.67 -24.13
N THR A 210 10.56 -7.94 -24.49
CA THR A 210 11.46 -8.38 -25.56
C THR A 210 11.02 -7.93 -26.94
N GLU A 211 9.73 -7.67 -27.15
CA GLU A 211 9.18 -7.15 -28.40
C GLU A 211 9.37 -5.64 -28.56
N LYS A 212 9.85 -4.94 -27.51
CA LYS A 212 10.18 -3.50 -27.53
C LYS A 212 9.08 -2.61 -28.15
N PRO A 213 7.84 -2.68 -27.63
CA PRO A 213 6.76 -1.87 -28.17
C PRO A 213 7.07 -0.36 -28.04
N PRO A 214 6.76 0.45 -29.06
CA PRO A 214 7.19 1.85 -29.12
C PRO A 214 6.42 2.78 -28.17
N VAL A 215 5.18 2.43 -27.81
CA VAL A 215 4.22 3.29 -27.09
C VAL A 215 3.54 2.58 -25.93
N ALA A 216 4.09 1.45 -25.48
CA ALA A 216 3.52 0.69 -24.37
C ALA A 216 4.63 0.26 -23.41
N ASN A 217 4.26 0.10 -22.14
CA ASN A 217 5.17 -0.29 -21.06
C ASN A 217 4.80 -1.69 -20.54
N PRO A 218 5.33 -2.79 -21.10
CA PRO A 218 5.04 -4.14 -20.64
C PRO A 218 5.28 -4.37 -19.14
N THR A 219 4.32 -5.02 -18.46
CA THR A 219 4.37 -5.33 -17.01
C THR A 219 4.29 -6.83 -16.71
N VAL A 220 4.59 -7.69 -17.68
CA VAL A 220 4.45 -9.16 -17.56
C VAL A 220 5.31 -9.83 -16.47
N GLY A 221 6.26 -9.12 -15.87
CA GLY A 221 7.08 -9.61 -14.77
C GLY A 221 6.63 -9.17 -13.38
N GLU A 222 5.64 -8.27 -13.28
CA GLU A 222 5.27 -7.64 -12.02
C GLU A 222 4.07 -8.36 -11.38
N PRO A 223 4.16 -8.77 -10.10
CA PRO A 223 3.02 -9.34 -9.38
C PRO A 223 1.97 -8.27 -9.05
N LEU A 224 0.73 -8.69 -8.80
CA LEU A 224 -0.31 -7.77 -8.31
C LEU A 224 -0.13 -7.47 -6.82
N LEU A 225 0.02 -8.50 -5.99
CA LEU A 225 0.29 -8.37 -4.56
C LEU A 225 1.59 -9.07 -4.19
N GLN A 226 2.46 -8.39 -3.46
CA GLN A 226 3.73 -8.96 -3.02
C GLN A 226 4.01 -8.71 -1.54
N PHE A 227 4.35 -9.79 -0.83
CA PHE A 227 5.05 -9.74 0.46
C PHE A 227 6.50 -10.13 0.19
N VAL A 228 7.44 -9.18 0.28
CA VAL A 228 8.83 -9.44 -0.12
C VAL A 228 9.49 -10.48 0.79
N SER A 229 10.53 -11.15 0.30
CA SER A 229 11.25 -12.21 1.06
C SER A 229 11.90 -11.75 2.37
N ALA A 230 12.04 -10.45 2.57
CA ALA A 230 12.53 -9.86 3.81
C ALA A 230 11.42 -9.55 4.84
N THR A 231 10.14 -9.74 4.49
CA THR A 231 9.04 -9.49 5.44
C THR A 231 9.18 -10.36 6.69
N THR A 232 8.96 -9.76 7.84
CA THR A 232 9.05 -10.44 9.12
C THR A 232 7.65 -10.77 9.63
N GLY A 233 7.45 -12.06 9.92
CA GLY A 233 6.54 -12.62 10.93
C GLY A 233 5.03 -12.31 10.95
N GLY A 234 4.35 -13.20 11.66
CA GLY A 234 2.97 -13.07 12.11
C GLY A 234 1.91 -13.49 11.09
N ASP A 235 0.67 -13.46 11.53
CA ASP A 235 -0.45 -13.92 10.71
C ASP A 235 -0.81 -12.86 9.66
N VAL A 236 -1.05 -13.33 8.43
CA VAL A 236 -1.52 -12.51 7.31
C VAL A 236 -2.80 -13.12 6.79
N THR A 237 -3.81 -12.30 6.53
CA THR A 237 -5.05 -12.73 5.91
C THR A 237 -5.34 -11.91 4.66
N VAL A 238 -5.48 -12.58 3.53
CA VAL A 238 -6.02 -12.01 2.29
C VAL A 238 -7.34 -12.72 2.05
N GLN A 239 -8.45 -11.99 2.08
CA GLN A 239 -9.77 -12.61 1.99
C GLN A 239 -10.74 -11.79 1.14
N ASN A 240 -11.67 -12.46 0.46
CA ASN A 240 -12.71 -11.78 -0.34
C ASN A 240 -12.13 -10.82 -1.41
N CYS A 241 -10.89 -11.04 -1.84
CA CYS A 241 -10.21 -10.21 -2.82
C CYS A 241 -10.34 -10.85 -4.20
N VAL A 242 -10.43 -9.99 -5.23
CA VAL A 242 -10.41 -10.41 -6.63
C VAL A 242 -9.05 -10.10 -7.21
N PHE A 243 -8.44 -11.07 -7.89
CA PHE A 243 -7.20 -10.88 -8.64
C PHE A 243 -7.48 -11.18 -10.10
N THR A 244 -7.34 -10.17 -10.95
CA THR A 244 -7.60 -10.30 -12.39
C THR A 244 -6.52 -9.61 -13.21
N ASN A 245 -6.32 -10.09 -14.44
CA ASN A 245 -5.36 -9.54 -15.39
C ASN A 245 -3.92 -9.40 -14.83
N GLY A 246 -3.55 -10.25 -13.87
CA GLY A 246 -2.19 -10.36 -13.38
C GLY A 246 -1.34 -11.07 -14.43
N ALA A 247 -0.34 -10.38 -14.98
CA ALA A 247 0.51 -10.96 -16.03
C ALA A 247 1.65 -11.84 -15.48
N SER A 248 1.96 -11.73 -14.19
CA SER A 248 2.88 -12.59 -13.43
C SER A 248 2.10 -13.32 -12.31
N PHE A 249 2.50 -13.18 -11.06
CA PHE A 249 1.77 -13.72 -9.91
C PHE A 249 0.59 -12.81 -9.51
N ALA A 250 -0.57 -13.41 -9.24
CA ALA A 250 -1.64 -12.72 -8.52
C ALA A 250 -1.18 -12.32 -7.11
N LEU A 251 -0.56 -13.25 -6.39
CA LEU A 251 0.00 -13.06 -5.06
C LEU A 251 1.35 -13.78 -4.99
N GLN A 252 2.38 -13.06 -4.57
CA GLN A 252 3.70 -13.61 -4.28
C GLN A 252 4.09 -13.29 -2.84
N ALA A 253 4.34 -14.30 -2.01
CA ALA A 253 4.68 -14.07 -0.60
C ALA A 253 5.96 -14.82 -0.19
N GLY A 254 6.95 -14.07 0.29
CA GLY A 254 8.07 -14.59 1.04
C GLY A 254 7.81 -14.48 2.54
N HIS A 255 6.88 -15.30 3.04
CA HIS A 255 6.41 -15.27 4.43
C HIS A 255 7.27 -16.16 5.33
N ARG A 256 7.87 -15.57 6.38
CA ARG A 256 8.88 -16.26 7.21
C ARG A 256 8.33 -17.04 8.39
N SER A 257 7.22 -16.60 8.99
CA SER A 257 6.60 -17.26 10.14
C SER A 257 5.18 -16.75 10.38
N GLY A 258 4.38 -17.53 11.11
CA GLY A 258 2.94 -17.27 11.32
C GLY A 258 2.07 -18.02 10.31
N LYS A 259 0.78 -17.73 10.29
CA LYS A 259 -0.17 -18.31 9.34
C LYS A 259 -0.47 -17.33 8.21
N PHE A 260 -0.24 -17.74 6.98
CA PHE A 260 -0.69 -17.03 5.79
C PHE A 260 -2.02 -17.62 5.32
N THR A 261 -3.11 -16.86 5.41
CA THR A 261 -4.46 -17.30 5.04
C THR A 261 -4.89 -16.59 3.76
N VAL A 262 -5.35 -17.37 2.78
CA VAL A 262 -6.01 -16.87 1.56
C VAL A 262 -7.36 -17.57 1.44
N LYS A 263 -8.46 -16.82 1.34
CA LYS A 263 -9.82 -17.40 1.26
C LYS A 263 -10.85 -16.50 0.57
#